data_AF-A0AAV8UGP6-F1
#
_entry.id   AF-A0AAV8UGP6-F1
#
_cell.length_a   1.000
_cell.length_b   1.000
_cell.length_c   1.000
_cell.angle_alpha   90.00
_cell.angle_beta   90.00
_cell.angle_gamma   90.00
#
_symmetry.space_group_name_H-M   'P 1'
#
loop_
_entity.id
_entity.type
_entity.pdbx_description
1 polymer ?
#
loop_
_entity_poly.entity_id
_entity_poly.type
_entity_poly.pdbx_seq_one_letter_code
_entity_poly.pdbx_strand_id
1 'polypeptide(L)'
;MKVLGLVCGLLVIGAVVADEVTELKIDVTFKPDKCETKAAKGDRVAVHYTGKLVDGTEFDSSLKRNDPLTLTVGVGQVIQGWDEGLLGMCEGEKRTLTIPPNKAYGERGVPGTIPKNAVLIFDVEMMSITSGSGAAPEGGDDEYVDYDDADYGDYDGDKYGGYEEDEGDYDEEYDL
;
A
#
# COMPACT_ATOMS: atom_id res chain seq x y z
N MET A 1 59.41 -20.50 5.74
CA MET A 1 58.68 -19.53 6.60
C MET A 1 58.01 -18.48 5.72
N LYS A 2 56.69 -18.27 5.89
CA LYS A 2 55.92 -16.99 5.88
C LYS A 2 56.05 -16.10 4.61
N VAL A 3 55.00 -15.63 3.93
CA VAL A 3 53.70 -15.12 4.40
C VAL A 3 52.67 -15.25 3.26
N LEU A 4 51.48 -15.77 3.60
CA LEU A 4 50.26 -15.73 2.80
C LEU A 4 49.65 -14.33 2.92
N GLY A 5 49.60 -13.57 1.82
CA GLY A 5 49.00 -12.23 1.78
C GLY A 5 47.48 -12.33 1.64
N LEU A 6 46.76 -12.18 2.74
CA LEU A 6 45.31 -12.04 2.77
C LEU A 6 44.96 -10.60 2.36
N VAL A 7 44.51 -10.42 1.12
CA VAL A 7 43.91 -9.15 0.68
C VAL A 7 42.49 -9.12 1.21
N CYS A 8 42.31 -8.45 2.36
CA CYS A 8 41.02 -8.13 2.94
C CYS A 8 40.35 -7.10 2.01
N GLY A 9 39.45 -7.58 1.14
CA GLY A 9 38.56 -6.73 0.38
C GLY A 9 37.60 -6.05 1.35
N LEU A 10 37.89 -4.79 1.68
CA LEU A 10 37.01 -3.96 2.48
C LEU A 10 35.74 -3.70 1.65
N LEU A 11 34.67 -4.40 2.00
CA LEU A 11 33.32 -4.09 1.52
C LEU A 11 32.96 -2.73 2.10
N VAL A 12 32.98 -1.68 1.27
CA VAL A 12 32.50 -0.35 1.64
C VAL A 12 30.98 -0.47 1.73
N ILE A 13 30.47 -0.75 2.93
CA ILE A 13 29.04 -0.60 3.23
C ILE A 13 28.81 0.91 3.27
N GLY A 14 28.22 1.47 2.22
CA GLY A 14 27.83 2.87 2.18
C GLY A 14 26.82 3.14 3.29
N ALA A 15 27.25 3.87 4.34
CA ALA A 15 26.35 4.39 5.34
C ALA A 15 25.46 5.44 4.68
N VAL A 16 24.18 5.11 4.50
CA VAL A 16 23.17 6.11 4.12
C VAL A 16 22.99 7.05 5.31
N VAL A 17 23.44 8.29 5.16
CA VAL A 17 23.27 9.34 6.17
C VAL A 17 21.81 9.79 6.14
N ALA A 18 21.15 9.77 7.29
CA ALA A 18 19.72 10.06 7.44
C ALA A 18 19.30 11.47 6.95
N ASP A 19 20.24 12.41 6.90
CA ASP A 19 19.99 13.83 6.58
C ASP A 19 19.90 14.13 5.06
N GLU A 20 20.29 13.20 4.17
CA GLU A 20 20.35 13.48 2.72
C GLU A 20 19.23 12.87 1.87
N VAL A 21 18.21 12.25 2.49
CA VAL A 21 17.06 11.72 1.74
C VAL A 21 15.97 12.79 1.66
N THR A 22 15.98 13.56 0.57
CA THR A 22 14.98 14.60 0.28
C THR A 22 13.84 14.11 -0.63
N GLU A 23 14.10 13.03 -1.37
CA GLU A 23 13.19 12.46 -2.35
C GLU A 23 12.96 10.97 -2.08
N LEU A 24 11.80 10.48 -2.51
CA LEU A 24 11.48 9.05 -2.47
C LEU A 24 12.44 8.29 -3.39
N LYS A 25 13.15 7.31 -2.85
CA LYS A 25 13.95 6.37 -3.64
C LYS A 25 13.23 5.03 -3.74
N ILE A 26 13.14 4.51 -4.95
CA ILE A 26 12.48 3.25 -5.27
C ILE A 26 13.52 2.33 -5.89
N ASP A 27 13.96 1.34 -5.13
CA ASP A 27 14.92 0.35 -5.58
C ASP A 27 14.19 -0.98 -5.84
N VAL A 28 14.10 -1.39 -7.11
CA VAL A 28 13.51 -2.69 -7.47
C VAL A 28 14.51 -3.80 -7.15
N THR A 29 14.25 -4.57 -6.10
CA THR A 29 15.16 -5.61 -5.59
C THR A 29 14.90 -6.97 -6.22
N PHE A 30 13.67 -7.22 -6.68
CA PHE A 30 13.31 -8.41 -7.46
C PHE A 30 12.20 -8.06 -8.42
N LYS A 31 12.35 -8.47 -9.69
CA LYS A 31 11.33 -8.30 -10.72
C LYS A 31 10.95 -9.67 -11.27
N PRO A 32 9.66 -10.04 -11.30
CA PRO A 32 9.21 -11.30 -11.89
C PRO A 32 9.45 -11.29 -13.41
N ASP A 33 9.67 -12.47 -13.99
CA ASP A 33 9.85 -12.64 -15.44
C ASP A 33 8.61 -12.22 -16.23
N LYS A 34 7.43 -12.41 -15.64
CA LYS A 34 6.13 -12.01 -16.20
C LYS A 34 5.54 -10.89 -15.36
N CYS A 35 5.04 -9.88 -16.05
CA CYS A 35 4.34 -8.75 -15.44
C CYS A 35 3.17 -8.38 -16.35
N GLU A 36 2.09 -9.14 -16.21
CA GLU A 36 0.88 -8.99 -17.02
C GLU A 36 0.03 -7.83 -16.50
N THR A 37 -0.08 -7.71 -15.18
CA THR A 37 -0.78 -6.62 -14.49
C THR A 37 0.22 -5.76 -13.72
N LYS A 38 0.05 -4.44 -13.81
CA LYS A 38 0.79 -3.46 -13.01
C LYS A 38 -0.17 -2.67 -12.15
N ALA A 39 0.21 -2.42 -10.90
CA ALA A 39 -0.60 -1.66 -9.97
C ALA A 39 -0.81 -0.23 -10.50
N ALA A 40 -2.07 0.13 -10.73
CA ALA A 40 -2.49 1.45 -11.15
C ALA A 40 -3.24 2.16 -10.02
N LYS A 41 -3.33 3.48 -10.11
CA LYS A 41 -4.09 4.28 -9.14
C LYS A 41 -5.54 3.78 -9.05
N GLY A 42 -6.00 3.53 -7.83
CA GLY A 42 -7.35 3.02 -7.56
C GLY A 42 -7.42 1.49 -7.46
N ASP A 43 -6.35 0.78 -7.81
CA ASP A 43 -6.31 -0.67 -7.62
C ASP A 43 -6.23 -1.04 -6.15
N ARG A 44 -6.88 -2.15 -5.81
CA ARG A 44 -6.73 -2.77 -4.50
C ARG A 44 -5.55 -3.73 -4.55
N VAL A 45 -4.55 -3.48 -3.72
CA VAL A 45 -3.33 -4.28 -3.66
C VAL A 45 -3.18 -4.94 -2.30
N ALA A 46 -2.59 -6.13 -2.26
CA ALA A 46 -2.13 -6.78 -1.03
C ALA A 46 -0.60 -6.83 -1.05
N VAL A 47 0.03 -6.36 0.03
CA VAL A 47 1.49 -6.28 0.12
C VAL A 47 2.01 -6.85 1.44
N HIS A 48 3.06 -7.65 1.35
CA HIS A 48 3.93 -7.90 2.49
C HIS A 48 4.97 -6.79 2.60
N TYR A 49 5.29 -6.42 3.83
CA TYR A 49 6.29 -5.42 4.13
C TYR A 49 7.00 -5.66 5.46
N THR A 50 8.18 -5.05 5.55
CA THR A 50 8.91 -4.79 6.79
C THR A 50 9.42 -3.34 6.77
N GLY A 51 9.02 -2.55 7.77
CA GLY A 51 9.42 -1.15 7.96
C GLY A 51 10.53 -1.01 9.00
N LYS A 52 11.59 -0.30 8.63
CA LYS A 52 12.80 -0.10 9.45
C LYS A 52 13.23 1.37 9.46
N LEU A 53 13.86 1.79 10.55
CA LEU A 53 14.63 3.02 10.61
C LEU A 53 15.97 2.83 9.90
N VAL A 54 16.65 3.94 9.59
CA VAL A 54 17.96 3.95 8.92
C VAL A 54 19.07 3.20 9.69
N ASP A 55 18.92 3.04 11.00
CA ASP A 55 19.82 2.25 11.85
C ASP A 55 19.53 0.73 11.79
N GLY A 56 18.52 0.32 11.01
CA GLY A 56 18.07 -1.06 10.86
C GLY A 56 17.01 -1.49 11.88
N THR A 57 16.64 -0.62 12.83
CA THR A 57 15.60 -0.93 13.83
C THR A 57 14.26 -1.14 13.14
N GLU A 58 13.76 -2.37 13.15
CA GLU A 58 12.42 -2.67 12.64
C GLU A 58 11.36 -2.12 13.60
N PHE A 59 10.41 -1.36 13.06
CA PHE A 59 9.28 -0.84 13.81
C PHE A 59 7.97 -1.56 13.52
N ASP A 60 7.82 -2.17 12.35
CA ASP A 60 6.65 -2.97 12.00
C ASP A 60 6.96 -3.97 10.87
N SER A 61 6.25 -5.10 10.84
CA SER A 61 6.32 -6.08 9.77
C SER A 61 5.04 -6.89 9.69
N SER A 62 4.49 -6.99 8.49
CA SER A 62 3.37 -7.89 8.17
C SER A 62 3.75 -9.37 8.31
N LEU A 63 5.03 -9.72 8.10
CA LEU A 63 5.50 -11.11 8.12
C LEU A 63 5.42 -11.72 9.52
N LYS A 64 5.57 -10.91 10.57
CA LYS A 64 5.40 -11.34 11.96
C LYS A 64 3.98 -11.85 12.25
N ARG A 65 2.99 -11.36 11.52
CA ARG A 65 1.57 -11.72 11.64
C ARG A 65 1.12 -12.69 10.55
N ASN A 66 1.97 -12.91 9.54
CA ASN A 66 1.64 -13.66 8.32
C ASN A 66 0.34 -13.17 7.65
N ASP A 67 0.13 -11.85 7.68
CA ASP A 67 -1.08 -11.20 7.19
C ASP A 67 -0.71 -9.98 6.33
N PRO A 68 -0.85 -10.05 4.99
CA PRO A 68 -0.56 -8.93 4.10
C PRO A 68 -1.43 -7.71 4.36
N LEU A 69 -0.86 -6.52 4.21
CA LEU A 69 -1.65 -5.28 4.27
C LEU A 69 -2.38 -5.08 2.94
N THR A 70 -3.72 -4.95 3.01
CA THR A 70 -4.54 -4.61 1.86
C THR A 70 -4.88 -3.12 1.85
N LEU A 71 -4.62 -2.45 0.73
CA LEU A 71 -4.88 -1.02 0.56
C LEU A 71 -5.31 -0.70 -0.87
N THR A 72 -5.91 0.47 -1.06
CA THR A 72 -6.14 1.04 -2.39
C THR A 72 -4.98 1.98 -2.72
N VAL A 73 -4.26 1.74 -3.82
CA VAL A 73 -3.02 2.47 -4.11
C VAL A 73 -3.29 3.82 -4.77
N GLY A 74 -2.56 4.86 -4.36
CA GLY A 74 -2.56 6.16 -5.01
C GLY A 74 -3.80 7.02 -4.73
N VAL A 75 -4.53 6.73 -3.65
CA VAL A 75 -5.76 7.47 -3.26
C VAL A 75 -5.65 8.17 -1.90
N GLY A 76 -4.48 8.19 -1.28
CA GLY A 76 -4.20 8.85 -0.01
C GLY A 76 -4.58 8.04 1.23
N GLN A 77 -4.68 6.70 1.12
CA GLN A 77 -5.03 5.83 2.25
C GLN A 77 -3.85 5.58 3.19
N VAL A 78 -2.62 5.69 2.68
CA VAL A 78 -1.37 5.45 3.41
C VAL A 78 -0.42 6.65 3.23
N ILE A 79 0.76 6.59 3.85
CA ILE A 79 1.78 7.64 3.67
C ILE A 79 2.12 7.83 2.19
N GLN A 80 2.39 9.08 1.79
CA GLN A 80 2.60 9.45 0.39
C GLN A 80 3.69 8.62 -0.30
N GLY A 81 4.76 8.25 0.42
CA GLY A 81 5.83 7.43 -0.14
C GLY A 81 5.40 6.02 -0.52
N TRP A 82 4.39 5.45 0.13
CA TRP A 82 3.79 4.18 -0.27
C TRP A 82 2.87 4.35 -1.48
N ASP A 83 2.02 5.39 -1.43
CA ASP A 83 1.09 5.72 -2.52
C ASP A 83 1.81 5.93 -3.86
N GLU A 84 2.99 6.55 -3.84
CA GLU A 84 3.84 6.73 -5.02
C GLU A 84 4.73 5.50 -5.28
N GLY A 85 5.29 4.89 -4.25
CA GLY A 85 6.28 3.82 -4.35
C GLY A 85 5.75 2.48 -4.85
N LEU A 86 4.44 2.21 -4.66
CA LEU A 86 3.79 0.98 -5.09
C LEU A 86 3.24 1.02 -6.53
N LEU A 87 3.12 2.20 -7.12
CA LEU A 87 2.62 2.34 -8.48
C LEU A 87 3.53 1.61 -9.48
N GLY A 88 2.92 0.94 -10.44
CA GLY A 88 3.61 0.19 -11.49
C GLY A 88 4.29 -1.10 -11.02
N MET A 89 4.10 -1.54 -9.77
CA MET A 89 4.57 -2.85 -9.31
C MET A 89 3.79 -3.98 -9.99
N CYS A 90 4.49 -5.07 -10.29
CA CYS A 90 3.91 -6.33 -10.71
C CYS A 90 3.65 -7.24 -9.51
N GLU A 91 2.71 -8.19 -9.63
CA GLU A 91 2.58 -9.27 -8.64
C GLU A 91 3.89 -10.07 -8.52
N GLY A 92 4.32 -10.32 -7.29
CA GLY A 92 5.60 -10.95 -6.95
C GLY A 92 6.82 -10.02 -7.02
N GLU A 93 6.68 -8.77 -7.47
CA GLU A 93 7.78 -7.79 -7.46
C GLU A 93 8.14 -7.39 -6.02
N LYS A 94 9.44 -7.20 -5.77
CA LYS A 94 9.96 -6.69 -4.50
C LYS A 94 10.67 -5.37 -4.71
N ARG A 95 10.44 -4.43 -3.80
CA ARG A 95 11.08 -3.11 -3.79
C ARG A 95 11.59 -2.78 -2.40
N THR A 96 12.65 -1.98 -2.35
CA THR A 96 13.02 -1.22 -1.16
C THR A 96 12.65 0.25 -1.41
N LEU A 97 11.81 0.80 -0.55
CA LEU A 97 11.39 2.20 -0.59
C LEU A 97 12.14 2.95 0.51
N THR A 98 12.96 3.93 0.13
CA THR A 98 13.56 4.87 1.08
C THR A 98 12.75 6.16 1.06
N ILE A 99 11.96 6.39 2.10
CA ILE A 99 10.94 7.42 2.16
C ILE A 99 11.43 8.60 2.99
N PRO A 100 11.54 9.80 2.40
CA PRO A 100 11.93 11.00 3.13
C PRO A 100 10.82 11.42 4.11
N PRO A 101 11.13 12.20 5.16
CA PRO A 101 10.17 12.50 6.22
C PRO A 101 8.91 13.23 5.74
N ASN A 102 9.05 14.11 4.74
CA ASN A 102 7.95 14.87 4.13
C ASN A 102 6.95 13.99 3.36
N LYS A 103 7.32 12.76 2.99
CA LYS A 103 6.43 11.75 2.38
C LYS A 103 6.09 10.61 3.35
N ALA A 104 6.45 10.76 4.63
CA ALA A 104 6.19 9.83 5.73
C ALA A 104 5.44 10.53 6.87
N TYR A 105 5.98 10.51 8.10
CA TYR A 105 5.34 11.08 9.30
C TYR A 105 5.86 12.48 9.70
N GLY A 106 6.78 13.06 8.91
CA GLY A 106 7.29 14.42 9.08
C GLY A 106 7.79 14.76 10.49
N GLU A 107 7.64 16.02 10.87
CA GLU A 107 8.06 16.55 12.18
C GLU A 107 7.27 15.97 13.36
N ARG A 108 6.13 15.34 13.09
CA ARG A 108 5.29 14.74 14.13
C ARG A 108 5.85 13.38 14.57
N GLY A 109 6.31 12.57 13.62
CA GLY A 109 6.65 11.17 13.86
C GLY A 109 5.46 10.37 14.41
N VAL A 110 5.75 9.22 15.01
CA VAL A 110 4.80 8.39 15.76
C VAL A 110 5.37 8.17 17.17
N PRO A 111 4.75 8.74 18.22
CA PRO A 111 5.27 8.62 19.58
C PRO A 111 5.53 7.17 19.98
N GLY A 112 6.75 6.90 20.47
CA GLY A 112 7.17 5.57 20.92
C GLY A 112 7.60 4.59 19.83
N THR A 113 7.49 4.94 18.55
CA THR A 113 7.80 4.01 17.44
C THR A 113 8.63 4.66 16.33
N ILE A 114 8.21 5.84 15.84
CA ILE A 114 8.88 6.53 14.73
C ILE A 114 9.32 7.92 15.21
N PRO A 115 10.63 8.22 15.23
CA PRO A 115 11.12 9.54 15.59
C PRO A 115 10.59 10.65 14.68
N LYS A 116 10.64 11.88 15.15
CA LYS A 116 10.37 13.07 14.33
C LYS A 116 11.41 13.16 13.20
N ASN A 117 10.97 13.58 12.02
CA ASN A 117 11.81 13.73 10.83
C ASN A 117 12.58 12.46 10.45
N ALA A 118 12.05 11.27 10.77
CA ALA A 118 12.69 10.01 10.44
C ALA A 118 12.54 9.69 8.94
N VAL A 119 13.65 9.30 8.32
CA VAL A 119 13.66 8.57 7.06
C VAL A 119 13.25 7.13 7.34
N LEU A 120 12.36 6.59 6.52
CA LEU A 120 11.89 5.22 6.66
C LEU A 120 12.38 4.36 5.51
N ILE A 121 12.71 3.11 5.81
CA ILE A 121 13.07 2.11 4.82
C ILE A 121 12.00 1.02 4.88
N PHE A 122 11.35 0.75 3.75
CA PHE A 122 10.39 -0.33 3.62
C PHE A 122 10.86 -1.33 2.58
N ASP A 123 11.03 -2.59 3.01
CA ASP A 123 11.13 -3.71 2.10
C ASP A 123 9.70 -4.20 1.84
N VAL A 124 9.24 -4.15 0.59
CA VAL A 124 7.87 -4.50 0.19
C VAL A 124 7.86 -5.61 -0.88
N GLU A 125 6.83 -6.44 -0.84
CA GLU A 125 6.55 -7.50 -1.81
C GLU A 125 5.07 -7.44 -2.20
N MET A 126 4.81 -7.31 -3.50
CA MET A 126 3.46 -7.29 -4.05
C MET A 126 2.90 -8.70 -4.08
N MET A 127 1.82 -8.96 -3.35
CA MET A 127 1.20 -10.28 -3.28
C MET A 127 0.10 -10.44 -4.31
N SER A 128 -0.76 -9.42 -4.47
CA SER A 128 -1.83 -9.43 -5.47
C SER A 128 -2.28 -8.03 -5.85
N ILE A 129 -2.83 -7.92 -7.06
CA ILE A 129 -3.41 -6.70 -7.61
C ILE A 129 -4.83 -7.03 -8.10
N THR A 130 -5.82 -6.34 -7.57
CA THR A 130 -7.20 -6.39 -8.03
C THR A 130 -7.57 -5.03 -8.59
N SER A 131 -7.86 -5.00 -9.90
CA SER A 131 -8.26 -3.78 -10.59
C SER A 131 -9.45 -3.11 -9.89
N GLY A 132 -9.27 -1.86 -9.50
CA GLY A 132 -10.37 -1.06 -8.97
C GLY A 132 -11.33 -0.76 -10.12
N SER A 133 -12.62 -1.05 -9.97
CA SER A 133 -13.66 -0.92 -11.00
C SER A 133 -13.97 0.54 -11.43
N GLY A 134 -13.00 1.45 -11.34
CA GLY A 134 -13.15 2.88 -11.68
C GLY A 134 -11.98 3.47 -12.46
N ALA A 135 -10.93 2.71 -12.75
CA ALA A 135 -9.93 3.11 -13.74
C ALA A 135 -10.35 2.52 -15.09
N ALA A 136 -10.99 3.34 -15.92
CA ALA A 136 -11.13 3.03 -17.34
C ALA A 136 -9.73 2.68 -17.88
N PRO A 137 -9.57 1.61 -18.67
CA PRO A 137 -8.30 1.32 -19.30
C PRO A 137 -7.89 2.53 -20.15
N GLU A 138 -6.81 3.21 -19.73
CA GLU A 138 -6.20 4.29 -20.49
C GLU A 138 -5.57 3.68 -21.76
N GLY A 139 -6.39 3.49 -22.80
CA GLY A 139 -5.99 3.23 -24.18
C GLY A 139 -5.96 1.76 -24.63
N GLY A 140 -6.99 1.35 -25.36
CA GLY A 140 -7.00 0.12 -26.17
C GLY A 140 -8.42 -0.23 -26.67
N ASP A 141 -8.78 0.35 -27.82
CA ASP A 141 -9.87 -0.03 -28.74
C ASP A 141 -11.15 -0.68 -28.15
N ASP A 142 -12.05 0.16 -27.65
CA ASP A 142 -13.44 -0.21 -27.46
C ASP A 142 -14.18 -0.27 -28.81
N GLU A 143 -14.45 -1.49 -29.25
CA GLU A 143 -15.56 -1.79 -30.15
C GLU A 143 -16.84 -1.24 -29.51
N TYR A 144 -17.36 -0.14 -30.08
CA TYR A 144 -18.60 0.50 -29.68
C TYR A 144 -19.76 -0.50 -29.88
N VAL A 145 -20.21 -1.13 -28.80
CA VAL A 145 -21.42 -1.96 -28.84
C VAL A 145 -22.61 -1.03 -28.63
N ASP A 146 -23.40 -0.86 -29.68
CA ASP A 146 -24.62 -0.06 -29.71
C ASP A 146 -25.68 -0.67 -28.77
N TYR A 147 -26.14 0.10 -27.79
CA TYR A 147 -27.09 -0.31 -26.73
C TYR A 147 -28.54 0.14 -27.04
N ASP A 148 -28.88 0.43 -28.29
CA ASP A 148 -30.21 0.93 -28.68
C ASP A 148 -31.30 -0.16 -28.88
N ASP A 149 -31.13 -1.40 -28.38
CA ASP A 149 -32.13 -2.48 -28.55
C ASP A 149 -32.54 -3.21 -27.25
N ALA A 150 -32.55 -2.51 -26.11
CA ALA A 150 -33.12 -3.04 -24.87
C ALA A 150 -34.61 -2.65 -24.72
N ASP A 151 -35.47 -3.59 -25.11
CA ASP A 151 -36.91 -3.65 -24.85
C ASP A 151 -37.21 -3.46 -23.34
N TYR A 152 -37.61 -2.25 -22.96
CA TYR A 152 -38.07 -1.93 -21.61
C TYR A 152 -39.48 -2.49 -21.42
N GLY A 153 -39.55 -3.70 -20.86
CA GLY A 153 -40.80 -4.28 -20.35
C GLY A 153 -41.41 -3.43 -19.23
N ASP A 154 -42.72 -3.25 -19.32
CA ASP A 154 -43.62 -2.50 -18.43
C ASP A 154 -43.52 -3.00 -16.98
N TYR A 155 -43.10 -2.13 -16.05
CA TYR A 155 -43.05 -2.42 -14.61
C TYR A 155 -44.29 -1.82 -13.93
N ASP A 156 -45.27 -2.67 -13.63
CA ASP A 156 -46.40 -2.38 -12.75
C ASP A 156 -45.88 -2.13 -11.31
N GLY A 157 -45.84 -0.86 -10.93
CA GLY A 157 -45.48 -0.41 -9.59
C GLY A 157 -46.67 -0.48 -8.64
N ASP A 158 -46.72 -1.52 -7.81
CA ASP A 158 -47.47 -1.50 -6.56
C ASP A 158 -46.88 -2.53 -5.58
N LYS A 159 -46.73 -2.10 -4.32
CA LYS A 159 -46.51 -2.88 -3.08
C LYS A 159 -45.14 -2.74 -2.41
N TYR A 160 -44.90 -1.55 -1.85
CA TYR A 160 -44.10 -1.43 -0.63
C TYR A 160 -45.04 -1.47 0.58
N GLY A 161 -45.00 -2.59 1.33
CA GLY A 161 -45.66 -2.76 2.62
C GLY A 161 -44.84 -2.11 3.74
N GLY A 162 -45.56 -1.61 4.75
CA GLY A 162 -45.07 -0.70 5.78
C GLY A 162 -44.12 -1.30 6.81
N TYR A 163 -43.38 -0.39 7.44
CA TYR A 163 -42.54 -0.60 8.62
C TYR A 163 -43.36 -0.16 9.83
N GLU A 164 -43.67 -1.09 10.73
CA GLU A 164 -44.25 -0.78 12.04
C GLU A 164 -43.16 -0.20 12.95
N GLU A 165 -43.51 0.88 13.65
CA GLU A 165 -42.68 1.58 14.61
C GLU A 165 -42.72 0.83 15.95
N ASP A 166 -41.61 0.19 16.34
CA ASP A 166 -41.44 -0.39 17.67
C ASP A 166 -41.12 0.74 18.67
N GLU A 167 -42.11 1.14 19.47
CA GLU A 167 -41.89 2.05 20.60
C GLU A 167 -41.23 1.31 21.76
N GLY A 168 -39.91 1.49 21.89
CA GLY A 168 -39.13 1.01 23.02
C GLY A 168 -39.38 1.85 24.28
N ASP A 169 -40.05 1.23 25.24
CA ASP A 169 -40.24 1.70 26.63
C ASP A 169 -38.89 1.69 27.37
N TYR A 170 -38.45 2.86 27.83
CA TYR A 170 -37.22 3.01 28.63
C TYR A 170 -37.61 3.15 30.11
N ASP A 171 -37.63 2.03 30.83
CA ASP A 171 -37.73 2.05 32.29
C ASP A 171 -36.37 2.46 32.91
N GLU A 172 -36.38 3.62 33.58
CA GLU A 172 -35.36 4.08 34.51
C GLU A 172 -35.45 3.28 35.81
N GLU A 173 -34.39 2.55 36.20
CA GLU A 173 -34.18 2.24 37.61
C GLU A 173 -32.68 2.35 37.96
N TYR A 174 -32.33 3.50 38.54
CA TYR A 174 -31.09 3.69 39.29
C TYR A 174 -31.31 3.20 40.72
N ASP A 175 -30.73 2.04 41.05
CA ASP A 175 -30.56 1.65 42.45
C ASP A 175 -29.19 2.12 42.97
N LEU A 176 -29.22 2.76 44.15
CA LEU A 176 -28.09 3.34 44.90
C LEU A 176 -27.38 2.29 45.77
#